data_AF-A0A7V0NI17-F1
#
_entry.id   AF-A0A7V0NI17-F1
#
_cell.length_a   1.000
_cell.length_b   1.000
_cell.length_c   1.000
_cell.angle_alpha   90.00
_cell.angle_beta   90.00
_cell.angle_gamma   90.00
#
_symmetry.space_group_name_H-M   'P 1'
#
loop_
_entity.id
_entity.type
_entity.pdbx_description
1 polymer ?
#
loop_
_entity_poly.entity_id
_entity_poly.type
_entity_poly.pdbx_seq_one_letter_code
_entity_poly.pdbx_strand_id
1 'polypeptide(L)'
;MVLSWIYSEREQTWVPGPYVIKDYRIQDEFRKCGIDPAHIELGDKIGEYSPDEISSYVVMDIKTLKETNKSISAAMYSIQSVCKYSHITFVVLKLREKKFAVISIPSRPTGRLSAELLETFSLSFSQALYIRSMIAELYKSSKIYRDILENIDKAVFLVDTNMTILSTSPVFYKLFDVSGEAVGKNLFEVVPFLKDIGREVIYSEVVKNRSSVETEEIRIIDENRKVITRTKIIPVIEENEKVTRILTIVEDITDFRLLEEQLKHTAEELARKNRQLAKLAITDELTQLRNYRYFTENLPKVINKHYSEGKPVALLAMDLDNFKRYNDNYGHQAGDKLLAEIAEIVRGFLRTGDFAARYGGDEFVLVLSDCDVDEAVDTAERLCARIANTPLPDNFGQRTEHITASIGVAVMKDEFIDAEELLRRADTALYVSKDRGKGRVTLYEVEIDEQKD
;
A
#
# COMPACT_ATOMS: atom_id res chain seq x y z
N MET A 1 2.96 -32.27 -68.37
CA MET A 1 2.90 -30.84 -68.70
C MET A 1 1.57 -30.35 -68.17
N VAL A 2 1.59 -29.61 -67.07
CA VAL A 2 0.40 -29.28 -66.28
C VAL A 2 -0.15 -27.96 -66.80
N LEU A 3 -1.40 -27.95 -67.27
CA LEU A 3 -2.12 -26.77 -67.73
C LEU A 3 -3.21 -26.50 -66.69
N SER A 4 -3.09 -25.41 -65.91
CA SER A 4 -4.28 -24.82 -65.26
C SER A 4 -5.09 -24.10 -66.33
N TRP A 5 -6.36 -23.76 -66.12
CA TRP A 5 -7.22 -23.10 -67.07
C TRP A 5 -7.95 -21.88 -66.45
N ILE A 6 -7.93 -20.74 -67.10
CA ILE A 6 -8.64 -19.50 -66.75
C ILE A 6 -9.80 -19.34 -67.72
N TYR A 7 -10.99 -18.99 -67.24
CA TYR A 7 -12.13 -18.73 -68.12
C TYR A 7 -11.95 -17.40 -68.85
N SER A 8 -11.76 -17.44 -70.18
CA SER A 8 -11.67 -16.24 -71.02
C SER A 8 -13.07 -15.73 -71.34
N GLU A 9 -13.46 -14.58 -70.77
CA GLU A 9 -14.74 -13.93 -71.09
C GLU A 9 -14.85 -13.57 -72.59
N ARG A 10 -13.72 -13.28 -73.23
CA ARG A 10 -13.65 -12.91 -74.64
C ARG A 10 -13.92 -14.10 -75.58
N GLU A 11 -13.49 -15.30 -75.19
CA GLU A 11 -13.66 -16.51 -76.01
C GLU A 11 -14.75 -17.45 -75.47
N GLN A 12 -15.36 -17.10 -74.34
CA GLN A 12 -16.36 -17.90 -73.62
C GLN A 12 -15.89 -19.35 -73.33
N THR A 13 -14.57 -19.57 -73.26
CA THR A 13 -13.94 -20.88 -73.03
C THR A 13 -12.78 -20.76 -72.04
N TRP A 14 -12.43 -21.89 -71.43
CA TRP A 14 -11.28 -22.02 -70.54
C TRP A 14 -9.97 -22.02 -71.37
N VAL A 15 -8.92 -21.33 -70.92
CA VAL A 15 -7.57 -21.21 -71.56
C VAL A 15 -6.43 -21.37 -70.55
N PRO A 16 -5.23 -21.89 -70.86
CA PRO A 16 -4.29 -22.25 -69.81
C PRO A 16 -3.68 -21.10 -68.95
N GLY A 17 -3.61 -21.23 -67.61
CA GLY A 17 -3.05 -20.24 -66.66
C GLY A 17 -1.94 -20.73 -65.70
N PRO A 18 -1.34 -19.88 -64.85
CA PRO A 18 -0.24 -20.28 -63.96
C PRO A 18 -0.44 -19.84 -62.49
N TYR A 19 -0.76 -20.76 -61.56
CA TYR A 19 -0.54 -20.47 -60.14
C TYR A 19 -0.03 -21.68 -59.35
N VAL A 20 0.87 -21.43 -58.39
CA VAL A 20 1.56 -22.44 -57.56
C VAL A 20 1.52 -21.98 -56.10
N ILE A 21 0.97 -22.81 -55.20
CA ILE A 21 1.02 -22.57 -53.75
C ILE A 21 2.49 -22.62 -53.31
N LYS A 22 3.08 -21.52 -52.81
CA LYS A 22 4.53 -21.46 -52.53
C LYS A 22 4.97 -22.02 -51.16
N ASP A 23 4.05 -22.31 -50.23
CA ASP A 23 4.40 -22.88 -48.92
C ASP A 23 4.45 -24.42 -48.99
N TYR A 24 5.66 -24.97 -48.88
CA TYR A 24 5.92 -26.41 -48.97
C TYR A 24 5.25 -27.24 -47.87
N ARG A 25 4.99 -26.65 -46.68
CA ARG A 25 4.29 -27.36 -45.58
C ARG A 25 2.83 -27.61 -45.93
N ILE A 26 2.21 -26.62 -46.57
CA ILE A 26 0.84 -26.70 -47.08
C ILE A 26 0.74 -27.77 -48.17
N GLN A 27 1.69 -27.76 -49.12
CA GLN A 27 1.74 -28.76 -50.20
C GLN A 27 1.86 -30.21 -49.67
N ASP A 28 2.69 -30.44 -48.64
CA ASP A 28 2.91 -31.79 -48.10
C ASP A 28 1.70 -32.32 -47.31
N GLU A 29 0.95 -31.47 -46.60
CA GLU A 29 -0.31 -31.89 -45.98
C GLU A 29 -1.39 -32.23 -47.01
N PHE A 30 -1.50 -31.45 -48.10
CA PHE A 30 -2.39 -31.79 -49.21
C PHE A 30 -2.07 -33.18 -49.79
N ARG A 31 -0.79 -33.45 -50.02
CA ARG A 31 -0.34 -34.78 -50.49
C ARG A 31 -0.67 -35.90 -49.50
N LYS A 32 -0.54 -35.67 -48.19
CA LYS A 32 -0.93 -36.64 -47.15
C LYS A 32 -2.43 -36.95 -47.14
N CYS A 33 -3.27 -35.99 -47.52
CA CYS A 33 -4.71 -36.18 -47.71
C CYS A 33 -5.09 -36.77 -49.08
N GLY A 34 -4.10 -37.18 -49.89
CA GLY A 34 -4.34 -37.72 -51.24
C GLY A 34 -4.76 -36.67 -52.27
N ILE A 35 -4.54 -35.39 -51.99
CA ILE A 35 -4.87 -34.26 -52.87
C ILE A 35 -3.57 -33.82 -53.54
N ASP A 36 -3.52 -33.85 -54.87
CA ASP A 36 -2.37 -33.37 -55.62
C ASP A 36 -2.42 -31.83 -55.73
N PRO A 37 -1.47 -31.07 -55.12
CA PRO A 37 -1.45 -29.62 -55.19
C PRO A 37 -1.38 -29.07 -56.63
N ALA A 38 -0.92 -29.88 -57.59
CA ALA A 38 -0.84 -29.51 -59.01
C ALA A 38 -2.22 -29.43 -59.71
N HIS A 39 -3.27 -29.95 -59.08
CA HIS A 39 -4.66 -29.91 -59.58
C HIS A 39 -5.52 -28.84 -58.89
N ILE A 40 -4.90 -27.99 -58.06
CA ILE A 40 -5.59 -26.89 -57.38
C ILE A 40 -5.50 -25.65 -58.27
N GLU A 41 -6.61 -25.29 -58.89
CA GLU A 41 -6.78 -24.04 -59.61
C GLU A 41 -7.19 -22.95 -58.63
N LEU A 42 -6.25 -22.08 -58.25
CA LEU A 42 -6.57 -20.81 -57.62
C LEU A 42 -6.60 -19.80 -58.77
N GLY A 43 -7.75 -19.22 -59.08
CA GLY A 43 -7.80 -18.01 -59.89
C GLY A 43 -6.98 -16.89 -59.23
N ASP A 44 -6.76 -15.78 -59.94
CA ASP A 44 -5.96 -14.62 -59.47
C ASP A 44 -6.40 -13.98 -58.14
N LYS A 45 -7.40 -14.56 -57.48
CA LYS A 45 -7.81 -14.23 -56.13
C LYS A 45 -7.96 -15.52 -55.32
N ILE A 46 -6.93 -15.86 -54.54
CA ILE A 46 -7.23 -16.13 -53.13
C ILE A 46 -7.94 -14.85 -52.68
N GLY A 47 -9.26 -14.87 -52.49
CA GLY A 47 -10.03 -13.64 -52.22
C GLY A 47 -9.26 -12.72 -51.28
N GLU A 48 -8.89 -11.52 -51.73
CA GLU A 48 -8.13 -10.45 -51.05
C GLU A 48 -6.92 -10.76 -50.12
N TYR A 49 -6.54 -12.01 -49.81
CA TYR A 49 -5.67 -12.33 -48.67
C TYR A 49 -4.28 -12.87 -49.09
N SER A 50 -3.23 -12.33 -48.46
CA SER A 50 -1.83 -12.70 -48.69
C SER A 50 -1.41 -13.94 -47.87
N PRO A 51 -0.52 -14.83 -48.37
CA PRO A 51 0.01 -15.97 -47.61
C PRO A 51 0.62 -15.61 -46.24
N ASP A 52 1.14 -14.40 -46.08
CA ASP A 52 1.71 -13.90 -44.82
C ASP A 52 0.65 -13.71 -43.72
N GLU A 53 -0.63 -13.64 -44.08
CA GLU A 53 -1.75 -13.43 -43.16
C GLU A 53 -2.28 -14.73 -42.54
N ILE A 54 -1.76 -15.88 -42.93
CA ILE A 54 -2.18 -17.19 -42.45
C ILE A 54 -1.37 -17.57 -41.20
N SER A 55 -2.05 -17.78 -40.07
CA SER A 55 -1.39 -18.13 -38.79
C SER A 55 -1.31 -19.65 -38.57
N SER A 56 -2.30 -20.40 -39.02
CA SER A 56 -2.34 -21.87 -39.02
C SER A 56 -3.45 -22.35 -39.96
N TYR A 57 -3.43 -23.61 -40.38
CA TYR A 57 -4.49 -24.19 -41.23
C TYR A 57 -4.83 -25.61 -40.82
N VAL A 58 -6.04 -26.06 -41.18
CA VAL A 58 -6.53 -27.43 -40.96
C VAL A 58 -7.22 -27.89 -42.23
N VAL A 59 -6.70 -28.97 -42.83
CA VAL A 59 -7.31 -29.63 -43.99
C VAL A 59 -8.29 -30.69 -43.48
N MET A 60 -9.54 -30.64 -43.93
CA MET A 60 -10.54 -31.62 -43.49
C MET A 60 -11.54 -31.95 -44.60
N ASP A 61 -11.77 -33.24 -44.82
CA ASP A 61 -12.78 -33.65 -45.79
C ASP A 61 -14.21 -33.40 -45.28
N ILE A 62 -15.14 -33.31 -46.23
CA ILE A 62 -16.55 -32.98 -45.99
C ILE A 62 -17.25 -33.96 -45.03
N LYS A 63 -16.78 -35.21 -44.94
CA LYS A 63 -17.37 -36.26 -44.10
C LYS A 63 -16.87 -36.12 -42.67
N THR A 64 -15.57 -35.96 -42.49
CA THR A 64 -14.94 -35.72 -41.18
C THR A 64 -15.47 -34.45 -40.52
N LEU A 65 -15.72 -33.40 -41.30
CA LEU A 65 -16.30 -32.14 -40.82
C LEU A 65 -17.72 -32.28 -40.26
N LYS A 66 -18.56 -33.11 -40.90
CA LYS A 66 -19.93 -33.38 -40.44
C LYS A 66 -19.97 -34.15 -39.13
N GLU A 67 -19.05 -35.11 -38.98
CA GLU A 67 -18.97 -35.99 -37.81
C GLU A 67 -18.42 -35.25 -36.60
N THR A 68 -17.50 -34.30 -36.81
CA THR A 68 -16.85 -33.54 -35.72
C THR A 68 -17.60 -32.27 -35.30
N ASN A 69 -18.55 -31.76 -36.10
CA ASN A 69 -19.14 -30.43 -35.84
C ASN A 69 -20.62 -30.30 -36.24
N LYS A 70 -21.52 -30.46 -35.25
CA LYS A 70 -22.99 -30.47 -35.45
C LYS A 70 -23.57 -29.18 -36.05
N SER A 71 -23.07 -28.01 -35.67
CA SER A 71 -23.57 -26.71 -36.17
C SER A 71 -23.19 -26.46 -37.62
N ILE A 72 -21.98 -26.87 -38.00
CA ILE A 72 -21.50 -26.82 -39.37
C ILE A 72 -22.22 -27.87 -40.24
N SER A 73 -22.47 -29.05 -39.68
CA SER A 73 -23.26 -30.11 -40.32
C SER A 73 -24.65 -29.63 -40.76
N ALA A 74 -25.31 -28.78 -39.96
CA ALA A 74 -26.62 -28.19 -40.30
C ALA A 74 -26.55 -27.23 -41.50
N ALA A 75 -25.57 -26.31 -41.52
CA ALA A 75 -25.34 -25.42 -42.66
C ALA A 75 -25.01 -26.23 -43.94
N MET A 76 -24.22 -27.30 -43.81
CA MET A 76 -23.88 -28.19 -44.92
C MET A 76 -25.06 -29.04 -45.40
N TYR A 77 -26.01 -29.40 -44.52
CA TYR A 77 -27.21 -30.14 -44.91
C TYR A 77 -28.11 -29.32 -45.84
N SER A 78 -28.29 -28.03 -45.54
CA SER A 78 -28.99 -27.06 -46.40
C SER A 78 -28.32 -26.87 -47.77
N ILE A 79 -27.01 -27.08 -47.82
CA ILE A 79 -26.21 -26.97 -49.05
C ILE A 79 -26.31 -28.26 -49.89
N GLN A 80 -26.30 -29.43 -49.23
CA GLN A 80 -26.45 -30.72 -49.89
C GLN A 80 -27.86 -30.95 -50.45
N SER A 81 -28.89 -30.37 -49.84
CA SER A 81 -30.24 -30.39 -50.42
C SER A 81 -30.32 -29.61 -51.72
N VAL A 82 -29.39 -28.68 -51.96
CA VAL A 82 -29.31 -27.86 -53.18
C VAL A 82 -28.35 -28.48 -54.20
N CYS A 83 -27.28 -29.19 -53.79
CA CYS A 83 -26.34 -29.78 -54.74
C CYS A 83 -25.67 -31.10 -54.32
N LYS A 84 -25.56 -32.07 -55.24
CA LYS A 84 -24.92 -33.39 -55.09
C LYS A 84 -23.37 -33.33 -55.10
N TYR A 85 -22.74 -32.59 -54.19
CA TYR A 85 -21.28 -32.38 -54.18
C TYR A 85 -20.54 -33.14 -53.06
N SER A 86 -20.53 -34.47 -53.10
CA SER A 86 -19.73 -35.31 -52.18
C SER A 86 -18.21 -35.30 -52.48
N HIS A 87 -17.79 -34.59 -53.52
CA HIS A 87 -16.43 -34.54 -54.03
C HIS A 87 -15.79 -33.16 -53.84
N ILE A 88 -16.21 -32.36 -52.86
CA ILE A 88 -15.56 -31.07 -52.55
C ILE A 88 -14.89 -31.21 -51.19
N THR A 89 -13.58 -30.95 -51.16
CA THR A 89 -12.78 -30.84 -49.93
C THR A 89 -12.77 -29.40 -49.47
N PHE A 90 -12.93 -29.17 -48.16
CA PHE A 90 -12.83 -27.83 -47.57
C PHE A 90 -11.53 -27.70 -46.78
N VAL A 91 -10.84 -26.59 -46.96
CA VAL A 91 -9.61 -26.28 -46.23
C VAL A 91 -9.90 -25.07 -45.36
N VAL A 92 -9.88 -25.26 -44.06
CA VAL A 92 -10.12 -24.17 -43.11
C VAL A 92 -8.77 -23.53 -42.77
N LEU A 93 -8.61 -22.27 -43.13
CA LEU A 93 -7.47 -21.44 -42.78
C LEU A 93 -7.83 -20.56 -41.59
N LYS A 94 -6.95 -20.50 -40.59
CA LYS A 94 -7.01 -19.54 -39.49
C LYS A 94 -6.06 -18.39 -39.81
N LEU A 95 -6.64 -17.25 -40.15
CA LEU A 95 -5.91 -16.02 -40.45
C LEU A 95 -5.48 -15.31 -39.16
N ARG A 96 -4.57 -14.35 -39.30
CA ARG A 96 -4.24 -13.37 -38.24
C ARG A 96 -5.50 -12.57 -37.87
N GLU A 97 -5.52 -12.02 -36.65
CA GLU A 97 -6.68 -11.26 -36.11
C GLU A 97 -8.00 -12.06 -35.98
N LYS A 98 -7.91 -13.39 -35.78
CA LYS A 98 -9.08 -14.26 -35.51
C LYS A 98 -10.10 -14.38 -36.65
N LYS A 99 -9.71 -14.06 -37.89
CA LYS A 99 -10.51 -14.34 -39.10
C LYS A 99 -10.32 -15.79 -39.55
N PHE A 100 -11.34 -16.38 -40.17
CA PHE A 100 -11.27 -17.71 -40.77
C PHE A 100 -11.53 -17.60 -42.27
N ALA A 101 -10.71 -18.25 -43.08
CA ALA A 101 -10.93 -18.41 -44.51
C ALA A 101 -11.18 -19.88 -44.83
N VAL A 102 -11.99 -20.15 -45.84
CA VAL A 102 -12.32 -21.52 -46.24
C VAL A 102 -12.07 -21.64 -47.73
N ILE A 103 -11.25 -22.60 -48.13
CA ILE A 103 -11.00 -22.88 -49.54
C ILE A 103 -11.75 -24.16 -49.91
N SER A 104 -12.56 -24.10 -50.96
CA SER A 104 -13.28 -25.27 -51.49
C SER A 104 -12.54 -25.83 -52.70
N ILE A 105 -12.18 -27.11 -52.65
CA ILE A 105 -11.40 -27.81 -53.68
C ILE A 105 -12.22 -28.99 -54.22
N PRO A 106 -12.69 -28.97 -55.47
CA PRO A 106 -13.33 -30.14 -56.07
C PRO A 106 -12.30 -31.26 -56.35
N SER A 107 -12.57 -32.48 -55.89
CA SER A 107 -11.73 -33.66 -56.03
C SER A 107 -11.85 -34.36 -57.41
N ARG A 108 -12.80 -33.93 -58.26
CA ARG A 108 -13.00 -34.44 -59.63
C ARG A 108 -13.43 -33.31 -60.59
N PRO A 109 -12.92 -33.27 -61.83
CA PRO A 109 -13.40 -32.35 -62.87
C PRO A 109 -14.71 -32.89 -63.44
N THR A 110 -15.82 -32.84 -62.69
CA THR A 110 -17.13 -33.27 -63.19
C THR A 110 -18.17 -32.19 -62.98
N GLY A 111 -18.66 -31.64 -64.09
CA GLY A 111 -19.78 -30.70 -64.16
C GLY A 111 -19.40 -29.27 -63.80
N ARG A 112 -19.92 -28.29 -64.55
CA ARG A 112 -19.81 -26.86 -64.25
C ARG A 112 -20.36 -26.58 -62.84
N LEU A 113 -19.49 -26.56 -61.84
CA LEU A 113 -19.69 -25.80 -60.61
C LEU A 113 -19.36 -24.35 -60.95
N SER A 114 -20.29 -23.41 -60.75
CA SER A 114 -19.96 -22.01 -60.92
C SER A 114 -18.99 -21.59 -59.82
N ALA A 115 -17.91 -20.89 -60.18
CA ALA A 115 -16.95 -20.34 -59.24
C ALA A 115 -17.66 -19.48 -58.16
N GLU A 116 -18.71 -18.75 -58.55
CA GLU A 116 -19.58 -18.00 -57.66
C GLU A 116 -20.21 -18.85 -56.55
N LEU A 117 -20.61 -20.09 -56.84
CA LEU A 117 -21.22 -20.99 -55.84
C LEU A 117 -20.19 -21.42 -54.80
N LEU A 118 -18.98 -21.77 -55.26
CA LEU A 118 -17.85 -22.15 -54.39
C LEU A 118 -17.41 -20.98 -53.51
N GLU A 119 -17.30 -19.78 -54.08
CA GLU A 119 -16.96 -18.56 -53.34
C GLU A 119 -18.03 -18.22 -52.30
N THR A 120 -19.32 -18.36 -52.66
CA THR A 120 -20.44 -18.19 -51.73
C THR A 120 -20.38 -19.19 -50.57
N PHE A 121 -19.99 -20.45 -50.84
CA PHE A 121 -19.80 -21.46 -49.80
C PHE A 121 -18.64 -21.15 -48.88
N SER A 122 -17.49 -20.80 -49.46
CA SER A 122 -16.30 -20.37 -48.73
C SER A 122 -16.62 -19.21 -47.79
N LEU A 123 -17.31 -18.17 -48.28
CA LEU A 123 -17.69 -17.01 -47.50
C LEU A 123 -18.66 -17.34 -46.37
N SER A 124 -19.73 -18.10 -46.67
CA SER A 124 -20.74 -18.49 -45.69
C SER A 124 -20.14 -19.30 -44.54
N PHE A 125 -19.19 -20.19 -44.86
CA PHE A 125 -18.52 -21.04 -43.88
C PHE A 125 -17.53 -20.25 -43.02
N SER A 126 -16.77 -19.34 -43.64
CA SER A 126 -15.92 -18.38 -42.94
C SER A 126 -16.68 -17.54 -41.93
N GLN A 127 -17.85 -17.00 -42.33
CA GLN A 127 -18.73 -16.24 -41.44
C GLN A 127 -19.23 -17.09 -40.27
N ALA A 128 -19.65 -18.34 -40.53
CA ALA A 128 -20.10 -19.25 -39.47
C ALA A 128 -19.00 -19.56 -38.44
N LEU A 129 -17.76 -19.79 -38.89
CA LEU A 129 -16.61 -20.00 -38.01
C LEU A 129 -16.26 -18.76 -37.18
N TYR A 130 -16.33 -17.59 -37.79
CA TYR A 130 -16.09 -16.32 -37.11
C TYR A 130 -17.15 -16.02 -36.05
N ILE A 131 -18.44 -16.18 -36.36
CA ILE A 131 -19.53 -16.03 -35.39
C ILE A 131 -19.33 -16.98 -34.20
N ARG A 132 -18.94 -18.23 -34.46
CA ARG A 132 -18.68 -19.20 -33.40
C ARG A 132 -17.51 -18.79 -32.51
N SER A 133 -16.41 -18.28 -33.08
CA SER A 133 -15.26 -17.85 -32.27
C SER A 133 -15.63 -16.66 -31.38
N MET A 134 -16.40 -15.71 -31.91
CA MET A 134 -16.96 -14.60 -31.12
C MET A 134 -17.87 -15.11 -30.00
N ILE A 135 -18.77 -16.06 -30.29
CA ILE A 135 -19.64 -16.66 -29.28
C ILE A 135 -18.82 -17.35 -28.18
N ALA A 136 -17.80 -18.12 -28.53
CA ALA A 136 -16.94 -18.79 -27.56
C ALA A 136 -16.18 -17.79 -26.66
N GLU A 137 -15.70 -16.68 -27.24
CA GLU A 137 -15.04 -15.61 -26.50
C GLU A 137 -16.00 -14.86 -25.56
N LEU A 138 -17.21 -14.56 -26.03
CA LEU A 138 -18.29 -14.01 -25.22
C LEU A 138 -18.65 -14.93 -24.06
N TYR A 139 -18.78 -16.24 -24.31
CA TYR A 139 -19.01 -17.21 -23.25
C TYR A 139 -17.88 -17.23 -22.22
N LYS A 140 -16.61 -17.15 -22.66
CA LYS A 140 -15.45 -17.13 -21.76
C LYS A 140 -15.44 -15.86 -20.90
N SER A 141 -15.64 -14.68 -21.52
CA SER A 141 -15.71 -13.40 -20.82
C SER A 141 -16.89 -13.37 -19.83
N SER A 142 -18.06 -13.83 -20.27
CA SER A 142 -19.26 -13.95 -19.44
C SER A 142 -19.07 -14.91 -18.26
N LYS A 143 -18.32 -16.00 -18.46
CA LYS A 143 -17.97 -16.93 -17.37
C LYS A 143 -17.07 -16.28 -16.33
N ILE A 144 -15.98 -15.63 -16.73
CA ILE A 144 -15.06 -14.95 -15.81
C ILE A 144 -15.82 -13.91 -14.96
N TYR A 145 -16.69 -13.13 -15.60
CA TYR A 145 -17.53 -12.16 -14.90
C TYR A 145 -18.43 -12.80 -13.83
N ARG A 146 -19.10 -13.91 -14.17
CA ARG A 146 -19.93 -14.66 -13.21
C ARG A 146 -19.09 -15.22 -12.08
N ASP A 147 -17.95 -15.85 -12.38
CA ASP A 147 -17.06 -16.43 -11.38
C ASP A 147 -16.59 -15.36 -10.37
N ILE A 148 -16.29 -14.13 -10.82
CA ILE A 148 -15.95 -13.00 -9.93
C ILE A 148 -17.14 -12.63 -9.03
N LEU A 149 -18.32 -12.44 -9.61
CA LEU A 149 -19.51 -12.05 -8.83
C LEU A 149 -19.99 -13.14 -7.89
N GLU A 150 -19.81 -14.41 -8.21
CA GLU A 150 -20.23 -15.53 -7.36
C GLU A 150 -19.32 -15.70 -6.13
N ASN A 151 -18.04 -15.33 -6.26
CA ASN A 151 -17.05 -15.53 -5.20
C ASN A 151 -16.71 -14.25 -4.41
N ILE A 152 -17.18 -13.08 -4.84
CA ILE A 152 -16.98 -11.84 -4.09
C ILE A 152 -17.78 -11.88 -2.78
N ASP A 153 -17.13 -11.52 -1.69
CA ASP A 153 -17.68 -11.44 -0.33
C ASP A 153 -18.43 -10.12 -0.06
N LYS A 154 -18.66 -9.32 -1.09
CA LYS A 154 -19.36 -8.03 -1.04
C LYS A 154 -20.65 -8.07 -1.84
N ALA A 155 -21.65 -7.31 -1.39
CA ALA A 155 -22.84 -7.08 -2.19
C ALA A 155 -22.47 -6.12 -3.33
N VAL A 156 -22.38 -6.64 -4.55
CA VAL A 156 -22.04 -5.87 -5.74
C VAL A 156 -23.22 -5.91 -6.67
N PHE A 157 -23.66 -4.75 -7.16
CA PHE A 157 -24.72 -4.69 -8.13
C PHE A 157 -24.54 -3.54 -9.09
N LEU A 158 -25.03 -3.74 -10.31
CA LEU A 158 -24.96 -2.79 -11.41
C LEU A 158 -26.39 -2.37 -11.76
N VAL A 159 -26.64 -1.07 -11.81
CA VAL A 159 -27.92 -0.51 -12.26
C VAL A 159 -27.73 0.38 -13.49
N ASP A 160 -28.78 0.54 -14.29
CA ASP A 160 -28.83 1.59 -15.31
C ASP A 160 -29.21 2.95 -14.73
N THR A 161 -29.34 3.99 -15.57
CA THR A 161 -29.73 5.34 -15.15
C THR A 161 -31.17 5.45 -14.67
N ASN A 162 -32.03 4.46 -14.96
CA ASN A 162 -33.41 4.37 -14.48
C ASN A 162 -33.51 3.53 -13.19
N MET A 163 -32.36 3.17 -12.61
CA MET A 163 -32.24 2.34 -11.41
C MET A 163 -32.73 0.90 -11.61
N THR A 164 -32.80 0.42 -12.86
CA THR A 164 -33.08 -0.98 -13.13
C THR A 164 -31.84 -1.83 -12.86
N ILE A 165 -31.99 -2.88 -12.06
CA ILE A 165 -30.90 -3.79 -11.70
C ILE A 165 -30.51 -4.62 -12.92
N LEU A 166 -29.27 -4.49 -13.37
CA LEU A 166 -28.71 -5.24 -14.50
C LEU A 166 -27.99 -6.51 -14.05
N SER A 167 -27.36 -6.49 -12.87
CA SER A 167 -26.62 -7.63 -12.33
C SER A 167 -26.37 -7.47 -10.83
N THR A 168 -26.21 -8.59 -10.11
CA THR A 168 -25.99 -8.64 -8.66
C THR A 168 -25.06 -9.81 -8.29
N SER A 169 -24.25 -9.67 -7.24
CA SER A 169 -23.57 -10.79 -6.58
C SER A 169 -24.54 -11.57 -5.67
N PRO A 170 -24.27 -12.83 -5.31
CA PRO A 170 -25.10 -13.58 -4.36
C PRO A 170 -25.20 -12.93 -2.97
N VAL A 171 -24.17 -12.19 -2.55
CA VAL A 171 -24.16 -11.46 -1.27
C VAL A 171 -25.21 -10.36 -1.23
N PHE A 172 -25.59 -9.77 -2.38
CA PHE A 172 -26.69 -8.79 -2.46
C PHE A 172 -27.98 -9.32 -1.84
N TYR A 173 -28.38 -10.54 -2.21
CA TYR A 173 -29.62 -11.16 -1.71
C TYR A 173 -29.57 -11.39 -0.20
N LYS A 174 -28.44 -11.88 0.31
CA LYS A 174 -28.24 -12.12 1.75
C LYS A 174 -28.19 -10.83 2.55
N LEU A 175 -27.45 -9.84 2.05
CA LEU A 175 -27.26 -8.57 2.75
C LEU A 175 -28.56 -7.78 2.81
N PHE A 176 -29.30 -7.68 1.71
CA PHE A 176 -30.54 -6.91 1.64
C PHE A 176 -31.81 -7.68 2.00
N ASP A 177 -31.70 -8.96 2.35
CA ASP A 177 -32.81 -9.86 2.65
C ASP A 177 -33.85 -9.95 1.51
N VAL A 178 -33.33 -10.11 0.30
CA VAL A 178 -34.15 -10.20 -0.92
C VAL A 178 -34.32 -11.67 -1.29
N SER A 179 -35.55 -12.17 -1.29
CA SER A 179 -35.88 -13.59 -1.51
C SER A 179 -36.24 -13.94 -2.96
N GLY A 180 -36.51 -12.95 -3.81
CA GLY A 180 -36.91 -13.15 -5.21
C GLY A 180 -35.90 -12.63 -6.22
N GLU A 181 -36.09 -12.95 -7.51
CA GLU A 181 -35.23 -12.45 -8.59
C GLU A 181 -35.27 -10.91 -8.66
N ALA A 182 -34.09 -10.28 -8.54
CA ALA A 182 -33.93 -8.83 -8.48
C ALA A 182 -33.59 -8.21 -9.84
N VAL A 183 -32.91 -8.95 -10.71
CA VAL A 183 -32.48 -8.46 -12.03
C VAL A 183 -33.69 -8.10 -12.89
N GLY A 184 -33.62 -6.96 -13.57
CA GLY A 184 -34.69 -6.41 -14.40
C GLY A 184 -35.73 -5.56 -13.64
N LYS A 185 -35.67 -5.50 -12.30
CA LYS A 185 -36.58 -4.69 -11.47
C LYS A 185 -35.91 -3.38 -11.03
N ASN A 186 -36.71 -2.42 -10.57
CA ASN A 186 -36.20 -1.17 -10.02
C ASN A 186 -35.53 -1.42 -8.64
N LEU A 187 -34.36 -0.83 -8.43
CA LEU A 187 -33.57 -0.98 -7.20
C LEU A 187 -34.33 -0.61 -5.94
N PHE A 188 -35.06 0.51 -5.96
CA PHE A 188 -35.77 1.03 -4.80
C PHE A 188 -37.07 0.28 -4.51
N GLU A 189 -37.60 -0.48 -5.48
CA GLU A 189 -38.71 -1.41 -5.23
C GLU A 189 -38.22 -2.72 -4.61
N VAL A 190 -37.07 -3.21 -5.06
CA VAL A 190 -36.46 -4.44 -4.53
C VAL A 190 -35.86 -4.22 -3.15
N VAL A 191 -35.27 -3.05 -2.91
CA VAL A 191 -34.65 -2.67 -1.63
C VAL A 191 -35.23 -1.33 -1.15
N PRO A 192 -36.48 -1.32 -0.62
CA PRO A 192 -37.15 -0.10 -0.16
C PRO A 192 -36.35 0.70 0.87
N PHE A 193 -35.59 0.00 1.71
CA PHE A 193 -34.71 0.62 2.71
C PHE A 193 -33.79 1.69 2.09
N LEU A 194 -33.25 1.48 0.88
CA LEU A 194 -32.38 2.48 0.24
C LEU A 194 -33.12 3.79 -0.03
N LYS A 195 -34.43 3.74 -0.25
CA LYS A 195 -35.27 4.92 -0.40
C LYS A 195 -35.46 5.64 0.94
N ASP A 196 -35.68 4.88 2.01
CA ASP A 196 -35.91 5.43 3.36
C ASP A 196 -34.71 6.23 3.88
N ILE A 197 -33.49 5.81 3.53
CA ILE A 197 -32.25 6.52 3.86
C ILE A 197 -31.86 7.59 2.81
N GLY A 198 -32.72 7.86 1.83
CA GLY A 198 -32.53 8.94 0.85
C GLY A 198 -31.50 8.67 -0.24
N ARG A 199 -31.18 7.40 -0.56
CA ARG A 199 -30.15 7.05 -1.56
C ARG A 199 -30.47 7.55 -2.96
N GLU A 200 -31.73 7.78 -3.30
CA GLU A 200 -32.14 8.39 -4.58
C GLU A 200 -31.35 9.66 -4.90
N VAL A 201 -31.11 10.50 -3.88
CA VAL A 201 -30.34 11.74 -4.04
C VAL A 201 -28.89 11.45 -4.37
N ILE A 202 -28.26 10.52 -3.65
CA ILE A 202 -26.84 10.16 -3.84
C ILE A 202 -26.61 9.55 -5.23
N TYR A 203 -27.50 8.65 -5.68
CA TYR A 203 -27.43 8.12 -7.05
C TYR A 203 -27.55 9.23 -8.10
N SER A 204 -28.44 10.21 -7.88
CA SER A 204 -28.59 11.36 -8.78
C SER A 204 -27.33 12.24 -8.81
N GLU A 205 -26.68 12.46 -7.66
CA GLU A 205 -25.45 13.23 -7.54
C GLU A 205 -24.28 12.54 -8.24
N VAL A 206 -24.15 11.22 -8.09
CA VAL A 206 -23.12 10.44 -8.78
C VAL A 206 -23.27 10.54 -10.30
N VAL A 207 -24.50 10.48 -10.82
CA VAL A 207 -24.76 10.65 -12.26
C VAL A 207 -24.44 12.07 -12.73
N LYS A 208 -24.87 13.08 -11.97
CA LYS A 208 -24.69 14.49 -12.32
C LYS A 208 -23.22 14.92 -12.27
N ASN A 209 -22.52 14.53 -11.21
CA ASN A 209 -21.14 14.94 -10.93
C ASN A 209 -20.11 14.02 -11.58
N ARG A 210 -20.54 12.84 -12.07
CA ARG A 210 -19.68 11.82 -12.70
C ARG A 210 -18.52 11.38 -11.78
N SER A 211 -18.73 11.47 -10.47
CA SER A 211 -17.74 11.15 -9.44
C SER A 211 -18.27 10.05 -8.54
N SER A 212 -17.38 9.17 -8.06
CA SER A 212 -17.76 8.16 -7.07
C SER A 212 -18.04 8.78 -5.71
N VAL A 213 -19.01 8.23 -5.00
CA VAL A 213 -19.33 8.59 -3.62
C VAL A 213 -19.13 7.38 -2.72
N GLU A 214 -18.55 7.58 -1.55
CA GLU A 214 -18.39 6.57 -0.51
C GLU A 214 -19.07 7.06 0.78
N THR A 215 -19.78 6.16 1.43
CA THR A 215 -20.61 6.46 2.60
C THR A 215 -20.59 5.27 3.54
N GLU A 216 -20.74 5.54 4.83
CA GLU A 216 -20.91 4.50 5.84
C GLU A 216 -22.22 4.71 6.58
N GLU A 217 -22.93 3.62 6.82
CA GLU A 217 -24.29 3.63 7.34
C GLU A 217 -24.46 2.54 8.38
N ILE A 218 -25.28 2.82 9.39
CA ILE A 218 -25.67 1.83 10.38
C ILE A 218 -27.06 1.31 9.99
N ARG A 219 -27.13 0.03 9.63
CA ARG A 219 -28.38 -0.68 9.40
C ARG A 219 -28.77 -1.45 10.67
N ILE A 220 -29.98 -1.20 11.15
CA ILE A 220 -30.58 -1.95 12.26
C ILE A 220 -31.39 -3.08 11.63
N ILE A 221 -30.98 -4.34 11.83
CA ILE A 221 -31.68 -5.52 11.32
C ILE A 221 -32.78 -5.95 12.31
N ASP A 222 -32.50 -5.86 13.61
CA ASP A 222 -33.46 -6.06 14.71
C ASP A 222 -33.01 -5.24 15.95
N GLU A 223 -33.76 -5.29 17.07
CA GLU A 223 -33.43 -4.53 18.30
C GLU A 223 -32.02 -4.81 18.85
N ASN A 224 -31.41 -5.95 18.51
CA ASN A 224 -30.11 -6.40 19.02
C ASN A 224 -29.00 -6.45 17.96
N ARG A 225 -29.32 -6.38 16.66
CA ARG A 225 -28.36 -6.58 15.57
C ARG A 225 -28.22 -5.33 14.72
N LYS A 226 -27.11 -4.62 14.94
CA LYS A 226 -26.65 -3.50 14.11
C LYS A 226 -25.56 -3.99 13.17
N VAL A 227 -25.70 -3.66 11.89
CA VAL A 227 -24.70 -3.91 10.86
C VAL A 227 -24.24 -2.57 10.32
N ILE A 228 -22.93 -2.35 10.27
CA ILE A 228 -22.32 -1.15 9.70
C ILE A 228 -21.90 -1.48 8.28
N THR A 229 -22.45 -0.78 7.30
CA THR A 229 -22.11 -0.98 5.89
C THR A 229 -21.29 0.18 5.36
N ARG A 230 -20.26 -0.13 4.57
CA ARG A 230 -19.58 0.83 3.70
C ARG A 230 -20.07 0.63 2.28
N THR A 231 -20.63 1.69 1.70
CA THR A 231 -21.18 1.68 0.35
C THR A 231 -20.40 2.64 -0.53
N LYS A 232 -19.87 2.10 -1.63
CA LYS A 232 -19.21 2.84 -2.70
C LYS A 232 -20.06 2.78 -3.97
N ILE A 233 -20.44 3.95 -4.46
CA ILE A 233 -21.27 4.13 -5.66
C ILE A 233 -20.39 4.76 -6.74
N ILE A 234 -20.24 4.08 -7.87
CA ILE A 234 -19.26 4.38 -8.92
C ILE A 234 -20.01 4.53 -10.26
N PRO A 235 -19.91 5.69 -10.94
CA PRO A 235 -20.51 5.84 -12.26
C PRO A 235 -19.66 5.10 -13.30
N VAL A 236 -20.32 4.39 -14.20
CA VAL A 236 -19.70 3.79 -15.39
C VAL A 236 -19.93 4.72 -16.56
N ILE A 237 -18.83 5.30 -17.06
CA ILE A 237 -18.83 6.34 -18.09
C ILE A 237 -18.35 5.71 -19.41
N GLU A 238 -19.12 5.92 -20.48
CA GLU A 238 -18.73 5.51 -21.84
C GLU A 238 -17.90 6.58 -22.56
N GLU A 239 -17.36 6.28 -23.74
CA GLU A 239 -16.49 7.18 -24.54
C GLU A 239 -17.11 8.57 -24.81
N ASN A 240 -18.45 8.67 -24.80
CA ASN A 240 -19.20 9.92 -25.01
C ASN A 240 -19.38 10.76 -23.72
N GLU A 241 -18.62 10.49 -22.66
CA GLU A 241 -18.74 11.10 -21.32
C GLU A 241 -20.11 10.97 -20.64
N LYS A 242 -20.96 10.08 -21.14
CA LYS A 242 -22.28 9.83 -20.58
C LYS A 242 -22.19 8.70 -19.56
N VAL A 243 -22.76 8.92 -18.38
CA VAL A 243 -22.98 7.85 -17.40
C VAL A 243 -24.09 6.95 -17.95
N THR A 244 -23.78 5.68 -18.19
CA THR A 244 -24.78 4.71 -18.69
C THR A 244 -25.20 3.72 -17.63
N ARG A 245 -24.33 3.45 -16.64
CA ARG A 245 -24.58 2.51 -15.55
C ARG A 245 -23.93 3.01 -14.27
N ILE A 246 -24.33 2.43 -13.15
CA ILE A 246 -23.81 2.75 -11.83
C ILE A 246 -23.48 1.43 -11.11
N LEU A 247 -22.21 1.26 -10.77
CA LEU A 247 -21.73 0.13 -9.99
C LEU A 247 -21.78 0.49 -8.51
N THR A 248 -22.46 -0.33 -7.73
CA THR A 248 -22.52 -0.17 -6.28
C THR A 248 -21.86 -1.37 -5.61
N ILE A 249 -20.97 -1.10 -4.66
CA ILE A 249 -20.31 -2.09 -3.82
C ILE A 249 -20.67 -1.77 -2.38
N VAL A 250 -21.23 -2.76 -1.68
CA VAL A 250 -21.62 -2.65 -0.28
C VAL A 250 -20.89 -3.73 0.51
N GLU A 251 -20.17 -3.30 1.53
CA GLU A 251 -19.34 -4.12 2.40
C GLU A 251 -19.86 -4.02 3.83
N ASP A 252 -19.99 -5.15 4.52
CA ASP A 252 -20.21 -5.18 5.96
C ASP A 252 -18.86 -4.94 6.67
N ILE A 253 -18.76 -3.82 7.36
CA ILE A 253 -17.56 -3.40 8.10
C ILE A 253 -17.80 -3.43 9.62
N THR A 254 -18.82 -4.14 10.10
CA THR A 254 -19.18 -4.18 11.53
C THR A 254 -18.02 -4.67 12.38
N ASP A 255 -17.45 -5.83 12.04
CA ASP A 255 -16.32 -6.42 12.76
C ASP A 255 -15.07 -5.55 12.67
N PHE A 256 -14.85 -4.94 11.49
CA PHE A 256 -13.75 -4.01 11.28
C PHE A 256 -13.85 -2.79 12.20
N ARG A 257 -15.03 -2.17 12.28
CA ARG A 257 -15.30 -1.02 13.14
C ARG A 257 -15.18 -1.36 14.62
N LEU A 258 -15.67 -2.53 15.04
CA LEU A 258 -15.54 -3.00 16.42
C LEU A 258 -14.06 -3.19 16.80
N LEU A 259 -13.29 -3.81 15.92
CA LEU A 259 -11.86 -4.04 16.15
C LEU A 259 -11.08 -2.72 16.18
N GLU A 260 -11.39 -1.77 15.29
CA GLU A 260 -10.80 -0.44 15.26
C GLU A 260 -11.03 0.32 16.59
N GLU A 261 -12.25 0.26 17.13
CA GLU A 261 -12.59 0.88 18.40
C GLU A 261 -11.84 0.22 19.58
N GLN A 262 -11.77 -1.10 19.62
CA GLN A 262 -11.01 -1.85 20.64
C GLN A 262 -9.51 -1.52 20.60
N LEU A 263 -8.93 -1.42 19.39
CA LEU A 263 -7.53 -1.05 19.21
C LEU A 263 -7.28 0.36 19.72
N LYS A 264 -8.17 1.31 19.40
CA LYS A 264 -8.08 2.69 19.88
C LYS A 264 -8.09 2.75 21.41
N HIS A 265 -9.04 2.09 22.05
CA HIS A 265 -9.12 2.03 23.52
C HIS A 265 -7.85 1.45 24.14
N THR A 266 -7.35 0.33 23.59
CA THR A 266 -6.13 -0.33 24.07
C THR A 266 -4.90 0.58 23.94
N ALA A 267 -4.79 1.31 22.82
CA ALA A 267 -3.69 2.26 22.60
C ALA A 267 -3.73 3.43 23.60
N GLU A 268 -4.92 3.96 23.90
CA GLU A 268 -5.11 5.02 24.89
C GLU A 268 -4.74 4.55 26.31
N GLU A 269 -5.16 3.35 26.71
CA GLU A 269 -4.77 2.76 27.99
C GLU A 269 -3.26 2.54 28.11
N LEU A 270 -2.63 2.01 27.06
CA LEU A 270 -1.19 1.79 27.03
C LEU A 270 -0.43 3.13 27.16
N ALA A 271 -0.85 4.15 26.42
CA ALA A 271 -0.27 5.48 26.51
C ALA A 271 -0.45 6.11 27.90
N ARG A 272 -1.56 5.84 28.58
CA ARG A 272 -1.79 6.27 29.97
C ARG A 272 -0.86 5.56 30.95
N LYS A 273 -0.73 4.23 30.84
CA LYS A 273 0.17 3.43 31.69
C LYS A 273 1.63 3.83 31.47
N ASN A 274 2.07 4.02 30.23
CA ASN A 274 3.42 4.48 29.92
C ASN A 274 3.71 5.86 30.52
N ARG A 275 2.76 6.80 30.47
CA ARG A 275 2.90 8.09 31.16
C ARG A 275 3.00 7.94 32.69
N GLN A 276 2.28 6.99 33.28
CA GLN A 276 2.41 6.71 34.72
C GLN A 276 3.77 6.10 35.07
N LEU A 277 4.27 5.15 34.27
CA LEU A 277 5.61 4.58 34.44
C LEU A 277 6.69 5.65 34.28
N ALA A 278 6.60 6.48 33.25
CA ALA A 278 7.52 7.59 33.02
C ALA A 278 7.51 8.59 34.18
N LYS A 279 6.38 8.79 34.87
CA LYS A 279 6.30 9.60 36.09
C LYS A 279 7.03 8.96 37.29
N LEU A 280 7.05 7.64 37.38
CA LEU A 280 7.70 6.88 38.45
C LEU A 280 9.22 6.74 38.26
N ALA A 281 9.75 7.03 37.07
CA ALA A 281 11.18 7.08 36.84
C ALA A 281 11.77 8.32 37.55
N ILE A 282 12.55 8.08 38.61
CA ILE A 282 13.28 9.10 39.39
C ILE A 282 14.79 9.09 39.15
N THR A 283 15.25 8.20 38.26
CA THR A 283 16.66 7.96 37.93
C THR A 283 16.87 8.27 36.45
N ASP A 284 18.00 8.86 36.11
CA ASP A 284 18.47 9.04 34.73
C ASP A 284 19.07 7.74 34.21
N GLU A 285 18.59 7.23 33.08
CA GLU A 285 18.98 5.91 32.56
C GLU A 285 20.46 5.83 32.17
N LEU A 286 21.04 6.95 31.71
CA LEU A 286 22.42 7.00 31.27
C LEU A 286 23.40 7.04 32.44
N THR A 287 23.17 7.94 33.39
CA THR A 287 24.10 8.23 34.48
C THR A 287 23.81 7.45 35.76
N GLN A 288 22.62 6.84 35.86
CA GLN A 288 22.10 6.20 37.07
C GLN A 288 22.05 7.12 38.30
N LEU A 289 22.24 8.44 38.11
CA LEU A 289 21.95 9.46 39.11
C LEU A 289 20.45 9.75 39.14
N ARG A 290 20.03 10.60 40.07
CA ARG A 290 18.66 11.09 40.05
C ARG A 290 18.42 11.93 38.79
N ASN A 291 17.18 11.98 38.32
CA ASN A 291 16.83 12.84 37.21
C ASN A 291 16.38 14.22 37.70
N TYR A 292 16.26 15.17 36.76
CA TYR A 292 15.72 16.50 36.98
C TYR A 292 14.42 16.52 37.82
N ARG A 293 13.51 15.57 37.58
CA ARG A 293 12.24 15.47 38.34
C ARG A 293 12.49 15.18 39.81
N TYR A 294 13.31 14.18 40.13
CA TYR A 294 13.62 13.88 41.53
C TYR A 294 14.29 15.09 42.20
N PHE A 295 15.20 15.78 41.52
CA PHE A 295 15.84 16.98 42.06
C PHE A 295 14.81 18.06 42.41
N THR A 296 13.99 18.47 41.45
CA THR A 296 12.97 19.51 41.65
C THR A 296 11.93 19.15 42.71
N GLU A 297 11.56 17.87 42.83
CA GLU A 297 10.62 17.40 43.85
C GLU A 297 11.23 17.26 45.27
N ASN A 298 12.55 17.08 45.39
CA ASN A 298 13.20 16.80 46.67
C ASN A 298 14.02 17.95 47.24
N LEU A 299 14.58 18.85 46.41
CA LEU A 299 15.33 20.02 46.91
C LEU A 299 14.49 20.87 47.88
N PRO A 300 13.22 21.24 47.60
CA PRO A 300 12.39 21.98 48.55
C PRO A 300 12.20 21.25 49.88
N LYS A 301 12.11 19.92 49.86
CA LYS A 301 11.95 19.10 51.08
C LYS A 301 13.22 19.11 51.93
N VAL A 302 14.38 19.02 51.29
CA VAL A 302 15.68 19.07 51.96
C VAL A 302 15.94 20.43 52.58
N ILE A 303 15.66 21.51 51.84
CA ILE A 303 15.75 22.90 52.33
C ILE A 303 14.89 23.10 53.58
N ASN A 304 13.60 22.79 53.50
CA ASN A 304 12.67 22.99 54.61
C ASN A 304 13.09 22.20 55.86
N LYS A 305 13.52 20.95 55.68
CA LYS A 305 14.00 20.10 56.77
C LYS A 305 15.22 20.73 57.45
N HIS A 306 16.27 21.05 56.69
CA HIS A 306 17.51 21.55 57.27
C HIS A 306 17.37 22.93 57.91
N TYR A 307 16.57 23.82 57.30
CA TYR A 307 16.25 25.11 57.92
C TYR A 307 15.57 24.94 59.28
N SER A 308 14.60 24.01 59.39
CA SER A 308 13.93 23.73 60.67
C SER A 308 14.86 23.14 61.73
N GLU A 309 15.94 22.47 61.32
CA GLU A 309 16.96 21.88 62.18
C GLU A 309 18.12 22.86 62.47
N GLY A 310 18.14 24.05 61.87
CA GLY A 310 19.23 25.02 61.99
C GLY A 310 20.54 24.54 61.35
N LYS A 311 20.43 23.73 60.28
CA LYS A 311 21.57 23.11 59.60
C LYS A 311 21.78 23.68 58.20
N PRO A 312 23.02 23.77 57.71
CA PRO A 312 23.29 24.28 56.37
C PRO A 312 22.99 23.23 55.28
N VAL A 313 22.67 23.72 54.08
CA VAL A 313 22.53 22.93 52.85
C VAL A 313 23.30 23.65 51.74
N ALA A 314 24.17 22.91 51.05
CA ALA A 314 24.88 23.41 49.90
C ALA A 314 24.30 22.82 48.60
N LEU A 315 24.22 23.65 47.57
CA LEU A 315 23.89 23.27 46.21
C LEU A 315 25.07 23.58 45.30
N LEU A 316 25.55 22.57 44.59
CA LEU A 316 26.59 22.68 43.58
C LEU A 316 25.93 22.50 42.21
N ALA A 317 25.95 23.53 41.38
CA ALA A 317 25.59 23.45 39.96
C ALA A 317 26.87 23.23 39.15
N MET A 318 26.92 22.16 38.36
CA MET A 318 28.11 21.73 37.62
C MET A 318 27.79 21.55 36.14
N ASP A 319 28.70 21.99 35.27
CA ASP A 319 28.65 21.79 33.82
C ASP A 319 30.00 21.31 33.31
N LEU A 320 29.97 20.38 32.35
CA LEU A 320 31.19 19.84 31.74
C LEU A 320 31.69 20.73 30.61
N ASP A 321 32.90 21.25 30.80
CA ASP A 321 33.45 22.24 29.90
C ASP A 321 33.74 21.65 28.51
N ASN A 322 33.13 22.26 27.49
CA ASN A 322 33.32 21.88 26.09
C ASN A 322 32.84 20.44 25.76
N PHE A 323 31.87 19.89 26.50
CA PHE A 323 31.29 18.57 26.20
C PHE A 323 30.78 18.44 24.77
N LYS A 324 30.18 19.49 24.20
CA LYS A 324 29.79 19.50 22.78
C LYS A 324 30.97 19.23 21.85
N ARG A 325 32.13 19.86 22.09
CA ARG A 325 33.35 19.63 21.31
C ARG A 325 33.87 18.20 21.49
N TYR A 326 33.73 17.63 22.68
CA TYR A 326 34.02 16.22 22.91
C TYR A 326 33.12 15.33 22.02
N ASN A 327 31.81 15.57 22.02
CA ASN A 327 30.87 14.86 21.16
C ASN A 327 31.14 15.07 19.66
N ASP A 328 31.58 16.25 19.25
CA ASP A 328 31.87 16.52 17.85
C ASP A 328 33.12 15.75 17.38
N ASN A 329 34.11 15.59 18.27
CA ASN A 329 35.36 14.87 17.97
C ASN A 329 35.23 13.35 18.09
N TYR A 330 34.44 12.87 19.05
CA TYR A 330 34.37 11.48 19.50
C TYR A 330 32.95 10.88 19.28
N GLY A 331 31.98 11.65 18.84
CA GLY A 331 30.62 11.16 18.61
C GLY A 331 29.86 10.87 19.92
N HIS A 332 28.55 10.75 19.77
CA HIS A 332 27.62 10.67 20.90
C HIS A 332 27.82 9.46 21.80
N GLN A 333 28.24 8.31 21.27
CA GLN A 333 28.49 7.12 22.09
C GLN A 333 29.66 7.29 23.07
N ALA A 334 30.70 8.03 22.68
CA ALA A 334 31.79 8.36 23.59
C ALA A 334 31.36 9.40 24.62
N GLY A 335 30.53 10.37 24.23
CA GLY A 335 29.88 11.31 25.14
C GLY A 335 29.03 10.64 26.21
N ASP A 336 28.23 9.65 25.82
CA ASP A 336 27.37 8.89 26.73
C ASP A 336 28.21 8.15 27.79
N LYS A 337 29.32 7.53 27.38
CA LYS A 337 30.28 6.91 28.30
C LYS A 337 30.94 7.92 29.22
N LEU A 338 31.33 9.08 28.69
CA LEU A 338 31.90 10.17 29.48
C LEU A 338 30.92 10.61 30.58
N LEU A 339 29.65 10.84 30.24
CA LEU A 339 28.63 11.23 31.21
C LEU A 339 28.41 10.16 32.29
N ALA A 340 28.43 8.87 31.91
CA ALA A 340 28.35 7.78 32.87
C ALA A 340 29.58 7.74 33.81
N GLU A 341 30.79 7.98 33.29
CA GLU A 341 32.00 8.03 34.14
C GLU A 341 32.01 9.25 35.08
N ILE A 342 31.59 10.42 34.61
CA ILE A 342 31.41 11.61 35.46
C ILE A 342 30.41 11.34 36.56
N ALA A 343 29.31 10.64 36.26
CA ALA A 343 28.31 10.28 37.25
C ALA A 343 28.86 9.33 38.33
N GLU A 344 29.71 8.38 37.97
CA GLU A 344 30.41 7.54 38.95
C GLU A 344 31.38 8.35 39.82
N ILE A 345 32.11 9.31 39.24
CA ILE A 345 32.95 10.23 40.01
C ILE A 345 32.09 11.00 41.00
N VAL A 346 31.03 11.67 40.54
CA VAL A 346 30.10 12.44 41.38
C VAL A 346 29.55 11.59 42.52
N ARG A 347 29.14 10.35 42.24
CA ARG A 347 28.60 9.44 43.27
C ARG A 347 29.61 9.14 44.37
N GLY A 348 30.89 9.06 44.04
CA GLY A 348 31.97 8.86 45.00
C GLY A 348 32.17 10.02 45.99
N PHE A 349 31.63 11.20 45.70
CA PHE A 349 31.68 12.38 46.59
C PHE A 349 30.43 12.53 47.46
N LEU A 350 29.37 11.75 47.23
CA LEU A 350 28.12 11.84 47.99
C LEU A 350 28.21 11.06 49.30
N ARG A 351 27.77 11.69 50.40
CA ARG A 351 27.65 11.08 51.72
C ARG A 351 26.21 10.65 51.98
N THR A 352 25.98 10.01 53.12
CA THR A 352 24.62 9.69 53.58
C THR A 352 23.83 10.97 53.80
N GLY A 353 22.75 11.16 53.05
CA GLY A 353 21.91 12.37 53.09
C GLY A 353 22.06 13.25 51.85
N ASP A 354 23.18 13.13 51.13
CA ASP A 354 23.42 13.85 49.89
C ASP A 354 22.72 13.17 48.71
N PHE A 355 22.44 13.93 47.66
CA PHE A 355 22.05 13.36 46.39
C PHE A 355 22.55 14.20 45.22
N ALA A 356 22.79 13.54 44.09
CA ALA A 356 23.09 14.21 42.83
C ALA A 356 22.06 13.85 41.77
N ALA A 357 21.80 14.78 40.88
CA ALA A 357 20.95 14.58 39.72
C ALA A 357 21.61 15.10 38.43
N ARG A 358 21.30 14.45 37.32
CA ARG A 358 21.55 15.04 36.00
C ARG A 358 20.43 16.02 35.70
N TYR A 359 20.78 17.29 35.60
CA TYR A 359 19.83 18.38 35.41
C TYR A 359 19.35 18.43 33.96
N GLY A 360 20.26 18.22 33.00
CA GLY A 360 19.96 18.08 31.58
C GLY A 360 21.26 18.13 30.76
N GLY A 361 21.33 17.43 29.62
CA GLY A 361 22.54 17.46 28.79
C GLY A 361 23.80 17.02 29.56
N ASP A 362 24.74 17.94 29.72
CA ASP A 362 26.01 17.82 30.46
C ASP A 362 26.02 18.53 31.83
N GLU A 363 24.85 18.95 32.30
CA GLU A 363 24.67 19.63 33.57
C GLU A 363 24.29 18.66 34.69
N PHE A 364 24.93 18.84 35.83
CA PHE A 364 24.75 18.05 37.05
C PHE A 364 24.52 18.98 38.22
N VAL A 365 23.66 18.54 39.15
CA VAL A 365 23.44 19.24 40.42
C VAL A 365 23.70 18.29 41.57
N LEU A 366 24.42 18.76 42.58
CA LEU A 366 24.68 18.02 43.80
C LEU A 366 24.11 18.81 44.98
N VAL A 367 23.34 18.15 45.83
CA VAL A 367 22.79 18.70 47.07
C VAL A 367 23.51 18.04 48.23
N LEU A 368 24.25 18.83 49.00
CA LEU A 368 25.03 18.39 50.15
C LEU A 368 24.31 18.81 51.43
N SER A 369 23.99 17.82 52.26
CA SER A 369 23.27 17.99 53.52
C SER A 369 24.24 18.26 54.67
N ASP A 370 23.87 19.14 55.59
CA ASP A 370 24.69 19.47 56.78
C ASP A 370 26.11 19.95 56.39
N CYS A 371 26.19 20.72 55.29
CA CYS A 371 27.43 21.12 54.65
C CYS A 371 27.56 22.64 54.64
N ASP A 372 28.59 23.16 55.33
CA ASP A 372 28.86 24.59 55.40
C ASP A 372 29.63 25.10 54.16
N VAL A 373 29.91 26.40 54.14
CA VAL A 373 30.55 27.06 53.00
C VAL A 373 31.94 26.48 52.71
N ASP A 374 32.78 26.34 53.74
CA ASP A 374 34.15 25.86 53.58
C ASP A 374 34.17 24.41 53.08
N GLU A 375 33.30 23.56 53.64
CA GLU A 375 33.19 22.17 53.23
C GLU A 375 32.61 22.01 51.81
N ALA A 376 31.63 22.84 51.44
CA ALA A 376 31.02 22.81 50.12
C ALA A 376 32.03 23.22 49.04
N VAL A 377 32.81 24.26 49.29
CA VAL A 377 33.87 24.73 48.38
C VAL A 377 34.98 23.69 48.28
N ASP A 378 35.48 23.14 49.39
CA ASP A 378 36.50 22.07 49.36
C ASP A 378 36.01 20.84 48.58
N THR A 379 34.75 20.43 48.80
CA THR A 379 34.15 19.30 48.08
C THR A 379 34.06 19.59 46.57
N ALA A 380 33.63 20.80 46.19
CA ALA A 380 33.57 21.23 44.81
C ALA A 380 34.96 21.28 44.16
N GLU A 381 35.98 21.79 44.85
CA GLU A 381 37.35 21.89 44.34
C GLU A 381 37.96 20.50 44.12
N ARG A 382 37.79 19.60 45.09
CA ARG A 382 38.24 18.21 44.96
C ARG A 382 37.51 17.48 43.83
N LEU A 383 36.20 17.73 43.63
CA LEU A 383 35.43 17.17 42.52
C LEU A 383 35.95 17.70 41.17
N CYS A 384 36.13 19.01 41.04
CA CYS A 384 36.67 19.66 39.86
C CYS A 384 38.07 19.11 39.49
N ALA A 385 38.97 19.02 40.49
CA ALA A 385 40.30 18.44 40.32
C ALA A 385 40.24 16.96 39.96
N ARG A 386 39.32 16.18 40.54
CA ARG A 386 39.16 14.77 40.21
C ARG A 386 38.70 14.56 38.77
N ILE A 387 37.75 15.36 38.30
CA ILE A 387 37.27 15.31 36.91
C ILE A 387 38.44 15.64 35.95
N ALA A 388 39.15 16.75 36.20
CA ALA A 388 40.28 17.17 35.36
C ALA A 388 41.40 16.12 35.27
N ASN A 389 41.67 15.39 36.36
CA ASN A 389 42.73 14.39 36.42
C ASN A 389 42.28 12.97 36.02
N THR A 390 41.01 12.76 35.68
CA THR A 390 40.53 11.44 35.25
C THR A 390 40.67 11.30 33.74
N PRO A 391 41.49 10.34 33.24
CA PRO A 391 41.61 10.11 31.80
C PRO A 391 40.36 9.38 31.27
N LEU A 392 39.76 9.97 30.24
CA LEU A 392 38.48 9.59 29.66
C LEU A 392 38.66 8.84 28.33
N PRO A 393 37.74 7.92 28.00
CA PRO A 393 37.85 7.05 26.83
C PRO A 393 37.50 7.74 25.51
N ASP A 394 38.37 7.64 24.51
CA ASP A 394 38.06 7.99 23.12
C ASP A 394 37.13 6.95 22.44
N ASN A 395 36.91 7.09 21.13
CA ASN A 395 36.04 6.22 20.33
C ASN A 395 36.52 4.77 20.22
N PHE A 396 37.81 4.56 20.45
CA PHE A 396 38.47 3.28 20.39
C PHE A 396 38.69 2.71 21.81
N GLY A 397 38.23 3.42 22.86
CA GLY A 397 38.34 3.02 24.25
C GLY A 397 39.68 3.35 24.90
N GLN A 398 40.55 4.15 24.26
CA GLN A 398 41.82 4.60 24.82
C GLN A 398 41.58 5.75 25.79
N ARG A 399 42.15 5.65 27.00
CA ARG A 399 41.97 6.64 28.09
C ARG A 399 43.07 7.68 28.05
N THR A 400 42.97 8.64 27.14
CA THR A 400 43.97 9.71 26.95
C THR A 400 43.39 11.12 27.00
N GLU A 401 42.06 11.25 26.97
CA GLU A 401 41.40 12.54 26.90
C GLU A 401 41.06 13.08 28.29
N HIS A 402 40.98 14.40 28.41
CA HIS A 402 40.66 15.09 29.64
C HIS A 402 39.59 16.14 29.37
N ILE A 403 38.65 16.28 30.31
CA ILE A 403 37.65 17.34 30.33
C ILE A 403 37.72 18.02 31.70
N THR A 404 37.39 19.30 31.75
CA THR A 404 37.24 20.04 33.01
C THR A 404 35.76 20.26 33.29
N ALA A 405 35.42 20.63 34.53
CA ALA A 405 34.08 21.02 34.89
C ALA A 405 34.12 22.43 35.50
N SER A 406 33.10 23.22 35.21
CA SER A 406 32.84 24.47 35.92
C SER A 406 31.78 24.20 36.99
N ILE A 407 31.99 24.70 38.20
CA ILE A 407 31.08 24.50 39.34
C ILE A 407 30.73 25.84 39.97
N GLY A 408 29.43 26.08 40.20
CA GLY A 408 28.91 27.15 41.04
C GLY A 408 28.41 26.58 42.35
N VAL A 409 28.75 27.23 43.46
CA VAL A 409 28.39 26.80 44.83
C VAL A 409 27.47 27.84 45.46
N ALA A 410 26.36 27.41 46.04
CA ALA A 410 25.52 28.26 46.89
C ALA A 410 25.18 27.51 48.18
N VAL A 411 25.15 28.22 49.31
CA VAL A 411 24.88 27.63 50.63
C VAL A 411 23.77 28.39 51.33
N MET A 412 22.77 27.65 51.82
CA MET A 412 21.79 28.14 52.78
C MET A 412 22.25 27.78 54.19
N LYS A 413 22.20 28.71 55.14
CA LYS A 413 22.51 28.45 56.56
C LYS A 413 21.54 29.14 57.50
N ASP A 414 21.66 30.46 57.63
CA ASP A 414 20.95 31.23 58.66
C ASP A 414 19.64 31.88 58.15
N GLU A 415 19.55 32.15 56.85
CA GLU A 415 18.38 32.71 56.19
C GLU A 415 17.67 31.63 55.36
N PHE A 416 16.34 31.58 55.45
CA PHE A 416 15.55 30.72 54.58
C PHE A 416 15.58 31.26 53.16
N ILE A 417 16.04 30.43 52.23
CA ILE A 417 15.90 30.64 50.79
C ILE A 417 15.20 29.43 50.20
N ASP A 418 14.28 29.66 49.27
CA ASP A 418 13.58 28.57 48.61
C ASP A 418 14.48 27.87 47.57
N ALA A 419 13.95 26.79 46.99
CA ALA A 419 14.68 25.99 46.01
C ALA A 419 15.01 26.75 44.72
N GLU A 420 14.16 27.70 44.33
CA GLU A 420 14.35 28.49 43.11
C GLU A 420 15.50 29.49 43.31
N GLU A 421 15.50 30.21 44.43
CA GLU A 421 16.55 31.15 44.76
C GLU A 421 17.90 30.46 45.02
N LEU A 422 17.93 29.33 45.74
CA LEU A 422 19.18 28.59 45.96
C LEU A 422 19.78 28.09 44.63
N LEU A 423 18.94 27.62 43.71
CA LEU A 423 19.37 27.22 42.37
C LEU A 423 19.87 28.41 41.55
N ARG A 424 19.14 29.53 41.55
CA ARG A 424 19.55 30.76 40.86
C ARG A 424 20.93 31.24 41.33
N ARG A 425 21.21 31.17 42.63
CA ARG A 425 22.52 31.52 43.22
C ARG A 425 23.62 30.59 42.70
N ALA A 426 23.38 29.28 42.73
CA ALA A 426 24.35 28.30 42.24
C ALA A 426 24.62 28.46 40.73
N ASP A 427 23.57 28.67 39.91
CA ASP A 427 23.69 28.91 38.48
C ASP A 427 24.42 30.22 38.15
N THR A 428 24.18 31.27 38.95
CA THR A 428 24.89 32.55 38.80
C THR A 428 26.38 32.38 39.06
N ALA A 429 26.74 31.64 40.12
CA ALA A 429 28.14 31.31 40.38
C ALA A 429 28.74 30.41 39.29
N LEU A 430 27.98 29.45 38.75
CA LEU A 430 28.42 28.60 37.64
C LEU A 430 28.71 29.41 36.37
N TYR A 431 27.85 30.38 36.07
CA TYR A 431 28.08 31.33 34.98
C TYR A 431 29.41 32.07 35.14
N VAL A 432 29.71 32.55 36.35
CA VAL A 432 31.00 33.22 36.64
C VAL A 432 32.17 32.27 36.48
N SER A 433 32.05 31.01 36.91
CA SER A 433 33.08 29.99 36.66
C SER A 433 33.37 29.81 35.17
N LYS A 434 32.33 29.78 34.32
CA LYS A 434 32.46 29.68 32.87
C LYS A 434 33.10 30.93 32.25
N ASP A 435 32.66 32.12 32.66
CA ASP A 435 33.15 33.40 32.15
C ASP A 435 34.62 33.66 32.52
N ARG A 436 35.02 33.31 33.74
CA ARG A 436 36.39 33.51 34.23
C ARG A 436 37.41 32.53 33.67
N GLY A 437 37.04 31.68 32.71
CA GLY A 437 37.95 30.79 31.99
C GLY A 437 37.78 29.30 32.28
N LYS A 438 36.62 28.88 32.80
CA LYS A 438 36.22 27.48 33.00
C LYS A 438 37.11 26.70 33.98
N GLY A 439 36.80 25.41 34.19
CA GLY A 439 37.61 24.47 34.98
C GLY A 439 37.84 24.90 36.43
N ARG A 440 36.83 25.50 37.06
CA ARG A 440 36.95 26.12 38.38
C ARG A 440 35.66 26.10 39.17
N VAL A 441 35.81 26.40 40.45
CA VAL A 441 34.73 26.58 41.42
C VAL A 441 34.56 28.08 41.70
N THR A 442 33.32 28.54 41.77
CA THR A 442 32.97 29.87 42.25
C THR A 442 31.90 29.74 43.33
N LEU A 443 32.10 30.38 44.48
CA LEU A 443 31.08 30.54 45.52
C LEU A 443 30.19 31.72 45.16
N TYR A 444 28.88 31.58 45.35
CA TYR A 444 27.95 32.69 45.22
C TYR A 444 28.15 33.68 46.37
N GLU A 445 28.46 34.92 46.02
CA GLU A 445 28.55 36.08 46.92
C GLU A 445 27.59 37.16 46.41
N VAL A 446 27.01 37.96 47.30
CA VAL A 446 26.00 38.98 46.96
C VAL A 446 26.52 40.00 45.93
N GLU A 447 27.82 40.31 45.95
CA GLU A 447 28.46 41.22 44.99
C GLU A 447 28.45 40.72 43.54
N ILE A 448 28.24 39.41 43.30
CA ILE A 448 28.19 38.83 41.96
C ILE A 448 26.94 39.27 41.19
N ASP A 449 25.82 39.56 41.87
CA ASP A 449 24.59 40.03 41.22
C ASP A 449 24.72 41.48 40.72
N GLU A 450 25.50 42.35 41.39
CA GLU A 450 25.64 43.78 41.01
C GLU A 450 26.44 44.01 39.72
N GLN A 451 27.13 42.99 39.18
CA GLN A 451 27.87 43.08 37.91
C GLN A 451 27.06 42.63 36.69
N LYS A 452 25.79 42.23 36.86
CA LYS A 452 24.95 41.64 35.81
C LYS A 452 23.87 42.56 35.22
N ASP A 453 23.78 43.82 35.64
CA ASP A 453 22.83 44.81 35.09
C ASP A 453 23.44 45.75 34.03
#